data_AF-A0A0D2M2L1-F1
#
_entry.id   AF-A0A0D2M2L1-F1
#
_cell.length_a   1.000
_cell.length_b   1.000
_cell.length_c   1.000
_cell.angle_alpha   90.00
_cell.angle_beta   90.00
_cell.angle_gamma   90.00
#
_symmetry.space_group_name_H-M   'P 1'
#
loop_
_entity.id
_entity.type
_entity.pdbx_description
1 polymer ?
#
loop_
_entity_poly.entity_id
_entity_poly.type
_entity_poly.pdbx_seq_one_letter_code
_entity_poly.pdbx_strand_id
1 'polypeptide(L)'
;MPYFAALRARIEAVLTRALAAPAALAAALGEFSELLTRTAEERVAAWEAEGHELEETGAELERLQQLALRVEAAVEPSVCFRLVAVDCSAARAALAARARAARAALQAWLQARFEAIALRLNEDPADAEAMDALERFAAEASQELPALEERCAAAALAGGVLEAGRAALDDAAVEAHWRLRRWPLALQAELAAAAARLEGYRGRYKLQLAADQRALSQDIQATKARCDRLAAVQEVEARLAALGEKAAVYQAREDIFGQPRTEHPQLAQARPWAGGYIWISSVTPSVAASFEPYASLWRTAAELGRRLPDWLDGPFDEIDAEGLANDVDTWWRGSARLLKQLEGPALDVANADFQKHVPLITALRNPGLRGRHWERISAAVGSSIKGDAGFSLSRALQLGLPSFVGAIEEVSEYASKEFALERTLDKMQAEWAGVALGAAPWRATGTSVLRGTDDIQQLLDDQVVKTQSMRASPYIGPFEERVKAWEAKLVLTQDTLDAWLQCQQVGGG
;
A
#
# COMPACT_ATOMS: atom_id res chain seq x y z
N MET A 1 2.55 -88.81 14.78
CA MET A 1 2.30 -88.59 16.22
C MET A 1 1.01 -87.78 16.45
N PRO A 2 -0.18 -88.37 16.19
CA PRO A 2 -1.46 -87.64 16.25
C PRO A 2 -1.90 -87.30 17.68
N TYR A 3 -1.49 -88.11 18.67
CA TYR A 3 -1.86 -87.96 20.07
C TYR A 3 -1.37 -86.65 20.69
N PHE A 4 -0.08 -86.31 20.51
CA PHE A 4 0.48 -85.05 21.03
C PHE A 4 -0.10 -83.81 20.35
N ALA A 5 -0.42 -83.91 19.05
CA ALA A 5 -1.10 -82.83 18.32
C ALA A 5 -2.53 -82.60 18.84
N ALA A 6 -3.28 -83.67 19.10
CA ALA A 6 -4.61 -83.58 19.69
C ALA A 6 -4.59 -83.05 21.13
N LEU A 7 -3.57 -83.42 21.93
CA LEU A 7 -3.41 -82.93 23.29
C LEU A 7 -3.05 -81.44 23.31
N ARG A 8 -2.16 -80.99 22.41
CA ARG A 8 -1.81 -79.57 22.23
C ARG A 8 -3.03 -78.74 21.83
N ALA A 9 -3.80 -79.19 20.82
CA ALA A 9 -5.02 -78.50 20.39
C ALA A 9 -6.07 -78.39 21.51
N ARG A 10 -6.16 -79.41 22.38
CA ARG A 10 -7.08 -79.42 23.52
C ARG A 10 -6.61 -78.49 24.65
N ILE A 11 -5.31 -78.41 24.94
CA ILE A 11 -4.75 -77.43 25.87
C ILE A 11 -4.96 -76.01 25.34
N GLU A 12 -4.69 -75.79 24.06
CA GLU A 12 -4.90 -74.50 23.39
C GLU A 12 -6.36 -74.05 23.48
N ALA A 13 -7.32 -74.92 23.16
CA ALA A 13 -8.74 -74.62 23.31
C ALA A 13 -9.16 -74.26 24.75
N VAL A 14 -8.58 -74.93 25.76
CA VAL A 14 -8.83 -74.62 27.17
C VAL A 14 -8.23 -73.27 27.55
N LEU A 15 -7.01 -72.96 27.10
CA LEU A 15 -6.36 -71.68 27.35
C LEU A 15 -7.11 -70.53 26.65
N THR A 16 -7.49 -70.67 25.39
CA THR A 16 -8.28 -69.66 24.66
C THR A 16 -9.60 -69.38 25.37
N ARG A 17 -10.31 -70.41 25.82
CA ARG A 17 -11.56 -70.24 26.58
C ARG A 17 -11.33 -69.60 27.95
N ALA A 18 -10.24 -69.94 28.64
CA ALA A 18 -9.91 -69.38 29.95
C ALA A 18 -9.44 -67.92 29.87
N LEU A 19 -8.82 -67.51 28.76
CA LEU A 19 -8.34 -66.15 28.53
C LEU A 19 -9.40 -65.19 27.96
N ALA A 20 -10.56 -65.70 27.54
CA ALA A 20 -11.65 -64.87 27.04
C ALA A 20 -12.18 -63.85 28.07
N ALA A 21 -12.30 -64.24 29.34
CA ALA A 21 -12.76 -63.36 30.41
C ALA A 21 -11.71 -62.30 30.83
N PRO A 22 -10.41 -62.63 30.98
CA PRO A 22 -9.34 -61.64 31.09
C PRO A 22 -9.27 -60.67 29.89
N ALA A 23 -9.51 -61.14 28.67
CA ALA A 23 -9.55 -60.26 27.49
C ALA A 23 -10.74 -59.28 27.54
N ALA A 24 -11.90 -59.71 28.03
CA ALA A 24 -13.04 -58.82 28.28
C ALA A 24 -12.76 -57.77 29.36
N LEU A 25 -11.97 -58.13 30.40
CA LEU A 25 -11.51 -57.19 31.42
C LEU A 25 -10.60 -56.09 30.84
N ALA A 26 -9.68 -56.46 29.95
CA ALA A 26 -8.85 -55.50 29.23
C ALA A 26 -9.68 -54.58 28.31
N ALA A 27 -10.73 -55.13 27.68
CA ALA A 27 -11.67 -54.34 26.86
C ALA A 27 -12.46 -53.32 27.69
N ALA A 28 -12.84 -53.65 28.93
CA ALA A 28 -13.52 -52.72 29.85
C ALA A 28 -12.64 -51.53 30.23
N LEU A 29 -11.32 -51.74 30.42
CA LEU A 29 -10.37 -50.63 30.59
C LEU A 29 -10.16 -49.81 29.30
N GLY A 30 -10.49 -50.40 28.15
CA GLY A 30 -10.48 -49.74 26.84
C GLY A 30 -11.49 -48.60 26.72
N GLU A 31 -12.54 -48.56 27.55
CA GLU A 31 -13.49 -47.44 27.61
C GLU A 31 -12.81 -46.11 28.03
N PHE A 32 -11.65 -46.20 28.69
CA PHE A 32 -10.85 -45.04 29.12
C PHE A 32 -9.69 -44.73 28.18
N SER A 33 -9.70 -45.26 26.96
CA SER A 33 -8.63 -45.04 25.98
C SER A 33 -8.39 -43.56 25.67
N GLU A 34 -9.40 -42.70 25.86
CA GLU A 34 -9.26 -41.25 25.73
C GLU A 34 -8.17 -40.67 26.64
N LEU A 35 -7.92 -41.25 27.82
CA LEU A 35 -6.87 -40.79 28.74
C LEU A 35 -5.46 -41.15 28.28
N LEU A 36 -5.34 -42.01 27.27
CA LEU A 36 -4.08 -42.49 26.73
C LEU A 36 -3.69 -41.78 25.42
N THR A 37 -4.63 -41.12 24.74
CA THR A 37 -4.42 -40.53 23.41
C THR A 37 -3.63 -39.22 23.43
N ARG A 38 -3.78 -38.41 24.48
CA ARG A 38 -3.10 -37.12 24.64
C ARG A 38 -2.54 -37.00 26.06
N THR A 39 -1.36 -36.43 26.18
CA THR A 39 -0.79 -35.97 27.47
C THR A 39 -1.60 -34.82 28.05
N ALA A 40 -1.35 -34.46 29.30
CA ALA A 40 -2.04 -33.35 29.95
C ALA A 40 -1.72 -32.01 29.24
N GLU A 41 -0.46 -31.81 28.82
CA GLU A 41 -0.05 -30.60 28.10
C GLU A 41 -0.67 -30.52 26.69
N GLU A 42 -0.65 -31.62 25.93
CA GLU A 42 -1.27 -31.67 24.59
C GLU A 42 -2.78 -31.42 24.62
N ARG A 43 -3.44 -31.84 25.71
CA ARG A 43 -4.87 -31.56 25.93
C ARG A 43 -5.11 -30.08 26.11
N VAL A 44 -4.33 -29.42 26.96
CA VAL A 44 -4.45 -27.96 27.17
C VAL A 44 -4.14 -27.19 25.90
N ALA A 45 -3.09 -27.57 25.16
CA ALA A 45 -2.74 -26.91 23.91
C ALA A 45 -3.84 -27.03 22.84
N ALA A 46 -4.48 -28.20 22.75
CA ALA A 46 -5.63 -28.38 21.87
C ALA A 46 -6.85 -27.56 22.36
N TRP A 47 -7.08 -27.53 23.67
CA TRP A 47 -8.16 -26.76 24.28
C TRP A 47 -8.05 -25.26 24.01
N GLU A 48 -6.83 -24.74 24.09
CA GLU A 48 -6.51 -23.35 23.78
C GLU A 48 -6.69 -23.05 22.28
N ALA A 49 -6.24 -23.95 21.40
CA ALA A 49 -6.38 -23.80 19.95
C ALA A 49 -7.83 -23.87 19.46
N GLU A 50 -8.68 -24.63 20.15
CA GLU A 50 -10.11 -24.76 19.87
C GLU A 50 -10.90 -23.53 20.35
N GLY A 51 -10.27 -22.61 21.10
CA GLY A 51 -10.86 -21.33 21.48
C GLY A 51 -12.02 -21.47 22.47
N HIS A 52 -12.01 -22.55 23.26
CA HIS A 52 -13.11 -22.89 24.14
C HIS A 52 -13.46 -21.76 25.10
N GLU A 53 -14.77 -21.57 25.26
CA GLU A 53 -15.28 -20.61 26.21
C GLU A 53 -15.00 -21.08 27.64
N LEU A 54 -15.00 -20.14 28.58
CA LEU A 54 -14.81 -20.45 30.00
C LEU A 54 -15.92 -21.39 30.53
N GLU A 55 -17.09 -21.32 29.89
CA GLU A 55 -18.21 -22.27 29.98
C GLU A 55 -17.76 -23.73 29.82
N GLU A 56 -17.21 -24.03 28.66
CA GLU A 56 -16.88 -25.37 28.19
C GLU A 56 -15.73 -25.94 29.03
N THR A 57 -14.81 -25.05 29.42
CA THR A 57 -13.69 -25.38 30.31
C THR A 57 -14.17 -25.86 31.68
N GLY A 58 -15.21 -25.24 32.26
CA GLY A 58 -15.79 -25.66 33.54
C GLY A 58 -16.42 -27.07 33.48
N ALA A 59 -17.18 -27.35 32.42
CA ALA A 59 -17.79 -28.67 32.21
C ALA A 59 -16.74 -29.78 32.00
N GLU A 60 -15.64 -29.48 31.30
CA GLU A 60 -14.55 -30.44 31.08
C GLU A 60 -13.80 -30.75 32.38
N LEU A 61 -13.59 -29.76 33.26
CA LEU A 61 -12.99 -30.00 34.58
C LEU A 61 -13.83 -30.98 35.43
N GLU A 62 -15.16 -30.87 35.39
CA GLU A 62 -16.07 -31.80 36.07
C GLU A 62 -16.07 -33.18 35.41
N ARG A 63 -16.12 -33.24 34.08
CA ARG A 63 -16.05 -34.49 33.31
C ARG A 63 -14.78 -35.28 33.64
N LEU A 64 -13.62 -34.61 33.65
CA LEU A 64 -12.32 -35.23 33.97
C LEU A 64 -12.26 -35.74 35.41
N GLN A 65 -12.88 -35.02 36.36
CA GLN A 65 -13.00 -35.47 37.74
C GLN A 65 -13.86 -36.73 37.86
N GLN A 66 -15.04 -36.75 37.21
CA GLN A 66 -15.92 -37.92 37.21
C GLN A 66 -15.26 -39.11 36.50
N LEU A 67 -14.49 -38.86 35.45
CA LEU A 67 -13.73 -39.87 34.74
C LEU A 67 -12.67 -40.54 35.63
N ALA A 68 -11.95 -39.76 36.45
CA ALA A 68 -11.00 -40.30 37.42
C ALA A 68 -11.67 -41.23 38.44
N LEU A 69 -12.83 -40.85 38.97
CA LEU A 69 -13.62 -41.67 39.91
C LEU A 69 -14.16 -42.94 39.24
N ARG A 70 -14.64 -42.82 37.98
CA ARG A 70 -15.13 -43.96 37.20
C ARG A 70 -14.03 -44.99 36.93
N VAL A 71 -12.81 -44.56 36.62
CA VAL A 71 -11.65 -45.47 36.44
C VAL A 71 -11.39 -46.26 37.72
N GLU A 72 -11.47 -45.60 38.88
CA GLU A 72 -11.27 -46.25 40.17
C GLU A 72 -12.43 -47.19 40.53
N ALA A 73 -13.66 -46.90 40.13
CA ALA A 73 -14.82 -47.75 40.41
C ALA A 73 -15.03 -48.90 39.39
N ALA A 74 -14.48 -48.79 38.18
CA ALA A 74 -14.81 -49.69 37.07
C ALA A 74 -14.34 -51.14 37.25
N VAL A 75 -13.23 -51.38 37.96
CA VAL A 75 -12.60 -52.70 38.08
C VAL A 75 -12.02 -52.90 39.48
N GLU A 76 -12.15 -54.11 40.04
CA GLU A 76 -11.50 -54.48 41.32
C GLU A 76 -9.96 -54.46 41.20
N PRO A 77 -9.19 -54.23 42.29
CA PRO A 77 -7.72 -54.16 42.21
C PRO A 77 -7.08 -55.43 41.68
N SER A 78 -7.65 -56.58 41.99
CA SER A 78 -7.18 -57.89 41.53
C SER A 78 -8.38 -58.76 41.22
N VAL A 79 -8.48 -59.25 39.98
CA VAL A 79 -9.57 -60.12 39.53
C VAL A 79 -9.04 -61.53 39.31
N CYS A 80 -9.56 -62.49 40.06
CA CYS A 80 -9.17 -63.89 39.97
C CYS A 80 -10.06 -64.65 38.98
N PHE A 81 -9.46 -65.17 37.91
CA PHE A 81 -10.11 -66.09 36.98
C PHE A 81 -9.67 -67.53 37.26
N ARG A 82 -10.35 -68.48 36.61
CA ARG A 82 -10.16 -69.92 36.86
C ARG A 82 -8.72 -70.43 36.71
N LEU A 83 -7.91 -69.82 35.83
CA LEU A 83 -6.51 -70.22 35.56
C LEU A 83 -5.49 -69.10 35.76
N VAL A 84 -5.92 -67.84 35.89
CA VAL A 84 -5.05 -66.65 35.92
C VAL A 84 -5.68 -65.62 36.85
N ALA A 85 -4.86 -64.91 37.64
CA ALA A 85 -5.28 -63.69 38.33
C ALA A 85 -4.65 -62.48 37.63
N VAL A 86 -5.43 -61.41 37.45
CA VAL A 86 -4.98 -60.17 36.82
C VAL A 86 -4.99 -59.06 37.86
N ASP A 87 -3.83 -58.46 38.10
CA ASP A 87 -3.68 -57.26 38.93
C ASP A 87 -3.91 -56.02 38.06
N CYS A 88 -4.98 -55.28 38.38
CA CYS A 88 -5.36 -54.05 37.70
C CYS A 88 -4.98 -52.79 38.49
N SER A 89 -4.36 -52.92 39.67
CA SER A 89 -4.06 -51.79 40.57
C SER A 89 -3.19 -50.73 39.90
N ALA A 90 -2.10 -51.13 39.25
CA ALA A 90 -1.20 -50.23 38.55
C ALA A 90 -1.86 -49.53 37.36
N ALA A 91 -2.65 -50.27 36.57
CA ALA A 91 -3.35 -49.72 35.41
C ALA A 91 -4.44 -48.71 35.83
N ARG A 92 -5.20 -49.03 36.88
CA ARG A 92 -6.22 -48.14 37.47
C ARG A 92 -5.58 -46.86 38.02
N ALA A 93 -4.52 -46.99 38.81
CA ALA A 93 -3.81 -45.86 39.38
C ALA A 93 -3.23 -44.95 38.28
N ALA A 94 -2.65 -45.52 37.23
CA ALA A 94 -2.08 -44.76 36.11
C ALA A 94 -3.17 -44.01 35.30
N LEU A 95 -4.29 -44.65 35.00
CA LEU A 95 -5.41 -44.01 34.28
C LEU A 95 -6.05 -42.90 35.13
N ALA A 96 -6.30 -43.16 36.41
CA ALA A 96 -6.85 -42.16 37.33
C ALA A 96 -5.88 -40.97 37.50
N ALA A 97 -4.57 -41.23 37.59
CA ALA A 97 -3.54 -40.19 37.65
C ALA A 97 -3.52 -39.33 36.37
N ARG A 98 -3.69 -39.93 35.18
CA ARG A 98 -3.78 -39.18 33.92
C ARG A 98 -5.01 -38.27 33.85
N ALA A 99 -6.17 -38.75 34.30
CA ALA A 99 -7.37 -37.92 34.38
C ALA A 99 -7.19 -36.73 35.34
N ARG A 100 -6.59 -36.97 36.52
CA ARG A 100 -6.26 -35.91 37.49
C ARG A 100 -5.23 -34.91 36.92
N ALA A 101 -4.20 -35.41 36.23
CA ALA A 101 -3.17 -34.56 35.62
C ALA A 101 -3.75 -33.66 34.52
N ALA A 102 -4.63 -34.20 33.66
CA ALA A 102 -5.34 -33.40 32.65
C ALA A 102 -6.21 -32.31 33.29
N ARG A 103 -6.94 -32.65 34.37
CA ARG A 103 -7.74 -31.68 35.13
C ARG A 103 -6.88 -30.58 35.75
N ALA A 104 -5.76 -30.95 36.38
CA ALA A 104 -4.84 -30.00 37.01
C ALA A 104 -4.20 -29.06 35.98
N ALA A 105 -3.82 -29.58 34.81
CA ALA A 105 -3.25 -28.77 33.73
C ALA A 105 -4.26 -27.76 33.17
N LEU A 106 -5.51 -28.19 32.93
CA LEU A 106 -6.57 -27.30 32.45
C LEU A 106 -6.93 -26.22 33.49
N GLN A 107 -6.88 -26.57 34.78
CA GLN A 107 -7.08 -25.62 35.87
C GLN A 107 -5.94 -24.60 35.98
N ALA A 108 -4.69 -25.01 35.78
CA ALA A 108 -3.54 -24.12 35.77
C ALA A 108 -3.58 -23.15 34.57
N TRP A 109 -4.00 -23.62 33.40
CA TRP A 109 -4.23 -22.77 32.22
C TRP A 109 -5.30 -21.70 32.49
N LEU A 110 -6.43 -22.10 33.07
CA LEU A 110 -7.51 -21.19 33.44
C LEU A 110 -7.01 -20.13 34.46
N GLN A 111 -6.10 -20.51 35.36
CA GLN A 111 -5.49 -19.59 36.32
C GLN A 111 -4.60 -18.55 35.65
N ALA A 112 -3.72 -18.99 34.75
CA ALA A 112 -2.85 -18.07 34.00
C ALA A 112 -3.68 -17.06 33.19
N ARG A 113 -4.82 -17.50 32.63
CA ARG A 113 -5.75 -16.60 31.92
C ARG A 113 -6.37 -15.54 32.83
N PHE A 114 -6.79 -15.92 34.04
CA PHE A 114 -7.31 -14.96 35.02
C PHE A 114 -6.24 -13.96 35.47
N GLU A 115 -5.03 -14.43 35.79
CA GLU A 115 -3.91 -13.56 36.18
C GLU A 115 -3.55 -12.57 35.06
N ALA A 116 -3.62 -12.99 33.79
CA ALA A 116 -3.42 -12.11 32.65
C ALA A 116 -4.50 -11.00 32.56
N ILE A 117 -5.78 -11.34 32.80
CA ILE A 117 -6.87 -10.35 32.83
C ILE A 117 -6.65 -9.36 33.98
N ALA A 118 -6.35 -9.85 35.18
CA ALA A 118 -6.11 -9.00 36.35
C ALA A 118 -4.89 -8.09 36.16
N LEU A 119 -3.81 -8.60 35.55
CA LEU A 119 -2.63 -7.79 35.23
C LEU A 119 -2.98 -6.68 34.25
N ARG A 120 -3.74 -7.00 33.19
CA ARG A 120 -4.19 -6.02 32.19
C ARG A 120 -5.09 -4.94 32.81
N LEU A 121 -6.04 -5.32 33.67
CA LEU A 121 -6.92 -4.38 34.39
C LEU A 121 -6.16 -3.41 35.30
N ASN A 122 -4.97 -3.81 35.77
CA ASN A 122 -4.11 -3.02 36.66
C ASN A 122 -3.04 -2.21 35.93
N GLU A 123 -3.04 -2.19 34.59
CA GLU A 123 -2.17 -1.30 33.82
C GLU A 123 -2.64 0.16 33.96
N ASP A 124 -1.67 1.06 34.12
CA ASP A 124 -1.94 2.49 34.07
C ASP A 124 -1.96 2.95 32.59
N PRO A 125 -3.07 3.55 32.10
CA PRO A 125 -3.12 4.03 30.73
C PRO A 125 -2.12 5.19 30.53
N ALA A 126 -1.40 5.16 29.42
CA ALA A 126 -0.44 6.22 29.07
C ALA A 126 -1.13 7.46 28.51
N ASP A 127 -2.20 7.28 27.75
CA ASP A 127 -2.98 8.32 27.08
C ASP A 127 -4.50 8.02 27.10
N ALA A 128 -5.28 8.92 26.52
CA ALA A 128 -6.75 8.82 26.49
C ALA A 128 -7.22 7.62 25.66
N GLU A 129 -6.46 7.27 24.62
CA GLU A 129 -6.72 6.17 23.72
C GLU A 129 -6.49 4.80 24.41
N ALA A 130 -5.40 4.67 25.18
CA ALA A 130 -5.12 3.51 26.02
C ALA A 130 -6.15 3.35 27.15
N MET A 131 -6.62 4.47 27.71
CA MET A 131 -7.70 4.46 28.71
C MET A 131 -9.01 3.94 28.12
N ASP A 132 -9.44 4.42 26.96
CA ASP A 132 -10.65 3.96 26.26
C ASP A 132 -10.55 2.46 25.90
N ALA A 133 -9.39 2.01 25.43
CA ALA A 133 -9.14 0.59 25.17
C ALA A 133 -9.26 -0.27 26.45
N LEU A 134 -8.75 0.23 27.59
CA LEU A 134 -8.85 -0.46 28.87
C LEU A 134 -10.27 -0.44 29.45
N GLU A 135 -11.05 0.63 29.24
CA GLU A 135 -12.47 0.70 29.58
C GLU A 135 -13.30 -0.34 28.79
N ARG A 136 -13.03 -0.49 27.47
CA ARG A 136 -13.67 -1.53 26.65
C ARG A 136 -13.32 -2.93 27.13
N PHE A 137 -12.04 -3.19 27.38
CA PHE A 137 -11.57 -4.48 27.89
C PHE A 137 -12.24 -4.82 29.24
N ALA A 138 -12.33 -3.86 30.17
CA ALA A 138 -13.00 -4.06 31.44
C ALA A 138 -14.52 -4.33 31.27
N ALA A 139 -15.16 -3.68 30.30
CA ALA A 139 -16.57 -3.92 29.98
C ALA A 139 -16.81 -5.32 29.40
N GLU A 140 -15.94 -5.78 28.50
CA GLU A 140 -15.96 -7.14 27.95
C GLU A 140 -15.76 -8.19 29.06
N ALA A 141 -14.72 -8.02 29.90
CA ALA A 141 -14.46 -8.91 31.03
C ALA A 141 -15.62 -8.95 32.05
N SER A 142 -16.33 -7.83 32.24
CA SER A 142 -17.51 -7.74 33.09
C SER A 142 -18.72 -8.51 32.52
N GLN A 143 -18.87 -8.57 31.19
CA GLN A 143 -19.94 -9.32 30.54
C GLN A 143 -19.76 -10.84 30.68
N GLU A 144 -18.52 -11.33 30.72
CA GLU A 144 -18.21 -12.75 30.92
C GLU A 144 -18.38 -13.21 32.38
N LEU A 145 -18.41 -12.28 33.34
CA LEU A 145 -18.39 -12.56 34.78
C LEU A 145 -19.61 -13.35 35.31
N PRO A 146 -20.88 -13.02 34.96
CA PRO A 146 -22.04 -13.73 35.51
C PRO A 146 -22.09 -15.22 35.10
N ALA A 147 -21.70 -15.53 33.86
CA ALA A 147 -21.61 -16.91 33.37
C ALA A 147 -20.54 -17.72 34.12
N LEU A 148 -19.46 -17.07 34.53
CA LEU A 148 -18.41 -17.66 35.37
C LEU A 148 -18.87 -17.90 36.80
N GLU A 149 -19.59 -16.96 37.41
CA GLU A 149 -20.12 -17.06 38.78
C GLU A 149 -21.06 -18.25 38.94
N GLU A 150 -22.02 -18.42 38.02
CA GLU A 150 -23.02 -19.49 38.05
C GLU A 150 -22.37 -20.88 37.99
N ARG A 151 -21.29 -21.03 37.19
CA ARG A 151 -20.60 -22.32 37.01
C ARG A 151 -19.58 -22.62 38.09
N CYS A 152 -18.90 -21.61 38.63
CA CYS A 152 -18.08 -21.80 39.82
C CYS A 152 -18.94 -22.24 41.02
N ALA A 153 -20.19 -21.75 41.10
CA ALA A 153 -21.16 -22.22 42.09
C ALA A 153 -21.62 -23.67 41.82
N ALA A 154 -21.84 -24.06 40.57
CA ALA A 154 -22.19 -25.44 40.20
C ALA A 154 -21.04 -26.44 40.50
N ALA A 155 -19.80 -26.10 40.15
CA ALA A 155 -18.62 -26.90 40.45
C ALA A 155 -18.36 -27.03 41.97
N ALA A 156 -18.80 -26.04 42.77
CA ALA A 156 -18.73 -26.09 44.23
C ALA A 156 -19.69 -27.12 44.85
N LEU A 157 -20.86 -27.37 44.23
CA LEU A 157 -21.77 -28.43 44.67
C LEU A 157 -21.16 -29.83 44.46
N ALA A 158 -20.40 -30.03 43.37
CA ALA A 158 -19.65 -31.27 43.13
C ALA A 158 -18.48 -31.47 44.12
N GLY A 159 -17.81 -30.39 44.53
CA GLY A 159 -16.77 -30.42 45.58
C GLY A 159 -17.31 -30.79 46.98
N GLY A 160 -18.50 -30.29 47.33
CA GLY A 160 -19.18 -30.66 48.59
C GLY A 160 -19.55 -32.15 48.69
N VAL A 161 -19.78 -32.81 47.54
CA VAL A 161 -20.00 -34.27 47.48
C VAL A 161 -18.70 -35.04 47.76
N LEU A 162 -17.53 -34.50 47.38
CA LEU A 162 -16.22 -35.09 47.68
C LEU A 162 -15.84 -34.93 49.17
N GLU A 163 -16.17 -33.79 49.79
CA GLU A 163 -16.03 -33.60 51.24
C GLU A 163 -16.93 -34.56 52.04
N ALA A 164 -18.14 -34.81 51.56
CA ALA A 164 -19.05 -35.81 52.13
C ALA A 164 -18.53 -37.26 51.96
N GLY A 165 -17.67 -37.49 50.95
CA GLY A 165 -17.18 -38.79 50.51
C GLY A 165 -15.88 -39.27 51.14
N ARG A 166 -15.46 -38.83 52.35
CA ARG A 166 -14.31 -39.37 53.14
C ARG A 166 -12.99 -39.71 52.38
N ALA A 167 -12.77 -39.21 51.18
CA ALA A 167 -11.50 -39.37 50.47
C ALA A 167 -10.55 -38.26 50.95
N ALA A 168 -9.33 -38.62 51.33
CA ALA A 168 -8.31 -37.64 51.69
C ALA A 168 -7.94 -36.86 50.41
N LEU A 169 -8.46 -35.64 50.28
CA LEU A 169 -8.02 -34.69 49.26
C LEU A 169 -6.62 -34.19 49.66
N ASP A 170 -5.72 -34.07 48.68
CA ASP A 170 -4.43 -33.43 48.92
C ASP A 170 -4.61 -31.90 49.09
N ASP A 171 -3.69 -31.27 49.83
CA ASP A 171 -3.76 -29.82 50.12
C ASP A 171 -3.76 -28.97 48.83
N ALA A 172 -3.11 -29.47 47.77
CA ALA A 172 -3.05 -28.81 46.47
C ALA A 172 -4.42 -28.75 45.77
N ALA A 173 -5.19 -29.84 45.78
CA ALA A 173 -6.54 -29.90 45.20
C ALA A 173 -7.54 -29.05 46.01
N VAL A 174 -7.37 -28.98 47.33
CA VAL A 174 -8.19 -28.12 48.20
C VAL A 174 -7.92 -26.64 47.90
N GLU A 175 -6.66 -26.24 47.86
CA GLU A 175 -6.28 -24.86 47.53
C GLU A 175 -6.75 -24.47 46.13
N ALA A 176 -6.57 -25.35 45.15
CA ALA A 176 -6.98 -25.11 43.77
C ALA A 176 -8.52 -24.97 43.66
N HIS A 177 -9.29 -25.79 44.40
CA HIS A 177 -10.75 -25.68 44.47
C HIS A 177 -11.22 -24.34 45.05
N TRP A 178 -10.68 -23.96 46.21
CA TRP A 178 -11.06 -22.69 46.86
C TRP A 178 -10.61 -21.47 46.07
N ARG A 179 -9.48 -21.55 45.34
CA ARG A 179 -9.05 -20.50 44.42
C ARG A 179 -10.05 -20.30 43.29
N LEU A 180 -10.41 -21.35 42.55
CA LEU A 180 -11.38 -21.27 41.46
C LEU A 180 -12.70 -20.61 41.92
N ARG A 181 -13.14 -20.93 43.14
CA ARG A 181 -14.35 -20.37 43.73
C ARG A 181 -14.22 -18.90 44.14
N ARG A 182 -13.02 -18.43 44.47
CA ARG A 182 -12.75 -17.03 44.82
C ARG A 182 -12.56 -16.14 43.60
N TRP A 183 -12.27 -16.70 42.43
CA TRP A 183 -11.91 -15.90 41.26
C TRP A 183 -13.01 -14.96 40.78
N PRO A 184 -14.30 -15.34 40.69
CA PRO A 184 -15.31 -14.38 40.26
C PRO A 184 -15.42 -13.18 41.20
N LEU A 185 -15.35 -13.42 42.51
CA LEU A 185 -15.31 -12.36 43.53
C LEU A 185 -14.05 -11.50 43.44
N ALA A 186 -12.89 -12.12 43.20
CA ALA A 186 -11.63 -11.40 43.01
C ALA A 186 -11.67 -10.55 41.73
N LEU A 187 -12.16 -11.11 40.61
CA LEU A 187 -12.33 -10.39 39.34
C LEU A 187 -13.28 -9.21 39.50
N GLN A 188 -14.39 -9.40 40.21
CA GLN A 188 -15.35 -8.35 40.50
C GLN A 188 -14.71 -7.20 41.28
N ALA A 189 -13.88 -7.52 42.28
CA ALA A 189 -13.12 -6.52 43.04
C ALA A 189 -12.10 -5.79 42.16
N GLU A 190 -11.37 -6.51 41.30
CA GLU A 190 -10.41 -5.92 40.35
C GLU A 190 -11.10 -5.03 39.32
N LEU A 191 -12.26 -5.44 38.78
CA LEU A 191 -13.06 -4.65 37.86
C LEU A 191 -13.60 -3.38 38.53
N ALA A 192 -14.07 -3.48 39.77
CA ALA A 192 -14.52 -2.31 40.54
C ALA A 192 -13.35 -1.34 40.83
N ALA A 193 -12.18 -1.87 41.17
CA ALA A 193 -10.96 -1.08 41.37
C ALA A 193 -10.49 -0.42 40.07
N ALA A 194 -10.51 -1.15 38.95
CA ALA A 194 -10.18 -0.63 37.63
C ALA A 194 -11.15 0.48 37.21
N ALA A 195 -12.46 0.29 37.39
CA ALA A 195 -13.46 1.31 37.09
C ALA A 195 -13.22 2.61 37.90
N ALA A 196 -12.93 2.50 39.19
CA ALA A 196 -12.63 3.65 40.04
C ALA A 196 -11.34 4.39 39.60
N ARG A 197 -10.29 3.64 39.23
CA ARG A 197 -9.05 4.22 38.69
C ARG A 197 -9.30 4.92 37.36
N LEU A 198 -9.97 4.25 36.43
CA LEU A 198 -10.25 4.75 35.08
C LEU A 198 -11.07 6.05 35.12
N GLU A 199 -12.04 6.18 36.03
CA GLU A 199 -12.76 7.44 36.20
C GLU A 199 -11.83 8.59 36.66
N GLY A 200 -10.83 8.28 37.49
CA GLY A 200 -9.77 9.22 37.85
C GLY A 200 -8.92 9.66 36.66
N TYR A 201 -8.50 8.72 35.79
CA TYR A 201 -7.78 9.02 34.55
C TYR A 201 -8.65 9.82 33.58
N ARG A 202 -9.92 9.45 33.42
CA ARG A 202 -10.90 10.14 32.58
C ARG A 202 -11.05 11.60 32.95
N GLY A 203 -11.13 11.90 34.26
CA GLY A 203 -11.12 13.28 34.75
C GLY A 203 -9.85 14.04 34.39
N ARG A 204 -8.67 13.43 34.57
CA ARG A 204 -7.38 14.04 34.24
C ARG A 204 -7.23 14.32 32.75
N TYR A 205 -7.54 13.35 31.88
CA TYR A 205 -7.41 13.50 30.44
C TYR A 205 -8.43 14.48 29.86
N LYS A 206 -9.64 14.59 30.43
CA LYS A 206 -10.59 15.66 30.08
C LYS A 206 -10.05 17.05 30.39
N LEU A 207 -9.41 17.23 31.55
CA LEU A 207 -8.79 18.51 31.91
C LEU A 207 -7.60 18.83 31.01
N GLN A 208 -6.78 17.82 30.69
CA GLN A 208 -5.66 17.96 29.75
C GLN A 208 -6.15 18.37 28.37
N LEU A 209 -7.18 17.71 27.82
CA LEU A 209 -7.76 18.05 26.53
C LEU A 209 -8.23 19.51 26.49
N ALA A 210 -8.89 20.00 27.54
CA ALA A 210 -9.32 21.38 27.63
C ALA A 210 -8.15 22.38 27.67
N ALA A 211 -7.04 22.02 28.30
CA ALA A 211 -5.81 22.84 28.28
C ALA A 211 -5.15 22.84 26.90
N ASP A 212 -5.07 21.67 26.28
CA ASP A 212 -4.49 21.44 24.96
C ASP A 212 -5.26 22.17 23.84
N GLN A 213 -6.59 22.18 23.90
CA GLN A 213 -7.44 22.96 22.99
C GLN A 213 -7.20 24.47 23.08
N ARG A 214 -6.98 24.99 24.30
CA ARG A 214 -6.66 26.41 24.51
C ARG A 214 -5.28 26.74 23.94
N ALA A 215 -4.29 25.89 24.18
CA ALA A 215 -2.95 26.03 23.63
C ALA A 215 -2.96 26.01 22.10
N LEU A 216 -3.67 25.05 21.49
CA LEU A 216 -3.86 24.97 20.04
C LEU A 216 -4.48 26.25 19.47
N SER A 217 -5.51 26.77 20.13
CA SER A 217 -6.16 28.02 19.70
C SER A 217 -5.20 29.21 19.74
N GLN A 218 -4.35 29.29 20.76
CA GLN A 218 -3.31 30.33 20.87
C GLN A 218 -2.22 30.17 19.80
N ASP A 219 -1.77 28.95 19.55
CA ASP A 219 -0.76 28.66 18.52
C ASP A 219 -1.24 28.99 17.10
N ILE A 220 -2.52 28.71 16.80
CA ILE A 220 -3.15 29.11 15.52
C ILE A 220 -3.12 30.64 15.38
N GLN A 221 -3.49 31.38 16.43
CA GLN A 221 -3.48 32.85 16.42
C GLN A 221 -2.07 33.42 16.27
N ALA A 222 -1.10 32.86 17.00
CA ALA A 222 0.30 33.29 16.94
C ALA A 222 0.92 33.02 15.56
N THR A 223 0.60 31.87 14.95
CA THR A 223 1.07 31.52 13.60
C THR A 223 0.48 32.47 12.56
N LYS A 224 -0.82 32.81 12.68
CA LYS A 224 -1.48 33.81 11.83
C LYS A 224 -0.84 35.19 11.92
N ALA A 225 -0.39 35.61 13.11
CA ALA A 225 0.24 36.91 13.32
C ALA A 225 1.67 37.01 12.73
N ARG A 226 2.29 35.89 12.34
CA ARG A 226 3.67 35.83 11.87
C ARG A 226 3.81 35.95 10.34
N CYS A 227 2.70 36.12 9.62
CA CYS A 227 2.59 36.11 8.16
C CYS A 227 3.18 37.33 7.42
N ASP A 228 4.03 38.13 8.05
CA ASP A 228 4.49 39.41 7.49
C ASP A 228 5.77 39.32 6.63
N ARG A 229 6.40 38.14 6.49
CA ARG A 229 7.69 38.00 5.79
C ARG A 229 7.81 36.78 4.86
N LEU A 230 8.35 37.08 3.67
CA LEU A 230 8.82 36.24 2.56
C LEU A 230 9.39 34.85 2.90
N ALA A 231 10.39 34.77 3.77
CA ALA A 231 11.06 33.50 4.11
C ALA A 231 10.24 32.60 5.05
N ALA A 232 9.14 33.11 5.60
CA ALA A 232 8.34 32.41 6.61
C ALA A 232 7.15 31.63 6.02
N VAL A 233 6.85 31.74 4.71
CA VAL A 233 5.65 31.12 4.15
C VAL A 233 5.70 29.60 4.23
N GLN A 234 6.81 28.97 3.81
CA GLN A 234 7.00 27.51 3.90
C GLN A 234 7.04 27.02 5.36
N GLU A 235 7.65 27.81 6.26
CA GLU A 235 7.70 27.49 7.70
C GLU A 235 6.30 27.57 8.34
N VAL A 236 5.51 28.57 7.95
CA VAL A 236 4.12 28.76 8.39
C VAL A 236 3.24 27.64 7.84
N GLU A 237 3.41 27.23 6.59
CA GLU A 237 2.68 26.10 5.98
C GLU A 237 2.97 24.79 6.72
N ALA A 238 4.25 24.46 6.96
CA ALA A 238 4.63 23.27 7.71
C ALA A 238 4.08 23.28 9.14
N ARG A 239 4.08 24.45 9.80
CA ARG A 239 3.54 24.62 11.15
C ARG A 239 2.02 24.46 11.19
N LEU A 240 1.29 24.98 10.18
CA LEU A 240 -0.16 24.81 10.07
C LEU A 240 -0.54 23.34 9.84
N ALA A 241 0.22 22.59 9.05
CA ALA A 241 0.02 21.15 8.86
C ALA A 241 0.17 20.38 10.20
N ALA A 242 1.23 20.66 10.96
CA ALA A 242 1.45 20.05 12.26
C ALA A 242 0.35 20.39 13.28
N LEU A 243 -0.20 21.60 13.23
CA LEU A 243 -1.35 21.99 14.08
C LEU A 243 -2.65 21.28 13.64
N GLY A 244 -2.81 21.00 12.33
CA GLY A 244 -3.91 20.21 11.80
C GLY A 244 -3.91 18.75 12.29
N GLU A 245 -2.74 18.11 12.33
CA GLU A 245 -2.59 16.76 12.89
C GLU A 245 -2.95 16.72 14.39
N LYS A 246 -2.51 17.72 15.17
CA LYS A 246 -2.88 17.84 16.59
C LYS A 246 -4.39 18.04 16.78
N ALA A 247 -5.02 18.84 15.92
CA ALA A 247 -6.46 19.05 15.95
C ALA A 247 -7.24 17.73 15.72
N ALA A 248 -6.79 16.87 14.81
CA ALA A 248 -7.40 15.57 14.56
C ALA A 248 -7.30 14.64 15.78
N VAL A 249 -6.15 14.62 16.46
CA VAL A 249 -5.98 13.87 17.72
C VAL A 249 -6.94 14.37 18.79
N TYR A 250 -7.10 15.69 18.93
CA TYR A 250 -8.03 16.25 19.92
C TYR A 250 -9.49 15.94 19.58
N GLN A 251 -9.87 15.94 18.31
CA GLN A 251 -11.22 15.51 17.88
C GLN A 251 -11.50 14.04 18.19
N ALA A 252 -10.52 13.14 17.99
CA ALA A 252 -10.65 11.74 18.40
C ALA A 252 -10.85 11.62 19.92
N ARG A 253 -10.17 12.44 20.71
CA ARG A 253 -10.34 12.48 22.18
C ARG A 253 -11.67 13.08 22.60
N GLU A 254 -12.17 14.08 21.89
CA GLU A 254 -13.53 14.62 22.10
C GLU A 254 -14.58 13.52 21.90
N ASP A 255 -14.43 12.68 20.88
CA ASP A 255 -15.32 11.53 20.63
C ASP A 255 -15.27 10.52 21.79
N ILE A 256 -14.08 10.17 22.30
CA ILE A 256 -13.90 9.29 23.47
C ILE A 256 -14.66 9.85 24.70
N PHE A 257 -14.63 11.17 24.88
CA PHE A 257 -15.28 11.83 26.02
C PHE A 257 -16.74 12.22 25.77
N GLY A 258 -17.29 11.96 24.58
CA GLY A 258 -18.64 12.34 24.19
C GLY A 258 -18.87 13.86 24.13
N GLN A 259 -17.81 14.62 23.85
CA GLN A 259 -17.86 16.07 23.70
C GLN A 259 -18.21 16.46 22.25
N PRO A 260 -18.86 17.62 22.02
CA PRO A 260 -19.08 18.10 20.67
C PRO A 260 -17.74 18.38 20.00
N ARG A 261 -17.60 17.96 18.74
CA ARG A 261 -16.35 18.16 17.98
C ARG A 261 -16.05 19.64 17.83
N THR A 262 -14.86 20.04 18.25
CA THR A 262 -14.39 21.40 18.04
C THR A 262 -13.91 21.53 16.60
N GLU A 263 -14.64 22.32 15.82
CA GLU A 263 -14.21 22.67 14.48
C GLU A 263 -13.18 23.80 14.54
N HIS A 264 -12.03 23.56 13.93
CA HIS A 264 -11.02 24.59 13.69
C HIS A 264 -11.10 25.00 12.22
N PRO A 265 -12.02 25.91 11.83
CA PRO A 265 -12.18 26.33 10.43
C PRO A 265 -10.90 26.95 9.84
N GLN A 266 -9.99 27.41 10.69
CA GLN A 266 -8.67 27.90 10.31
C GLN A 266 -7.69 26.78 9.89
N LEU A 267 -7.91 25.54 10.32
CA LEU A 267 -7.07 24.36 10.03
C LEU A 267 -7.75 23.36 9.08
N ALA A 268 -9.08 23.45 8.90
CA ALA A 268 -9.90 22.52 8.12
C ALA A 268 -9.57 22.43 6.61
N GLN A 269 -8.53 23.11 6.13
CA GLN A 269 -8.13 23.19 4.72
C GLN A 269 -6.83 22.41 4.40
N ALA A 270 -6.21 21.73 5.37
CA ALA A 270 -5.08 20.84 5.11
C ALA A 270 -5.55 19.37 5.10
N ARG A 271 -5.80 18.81 3.91
CA ARG A 271 -5.91 17.34 3.73
C ARG A 271 -4.77 16.82 2.85
N PRO A 272 -4.17 15.67 3.18
CA PRO A 272 -3.19 15.03 2.29
C PRO A 272 -3.88 14.43 1.06
N TRP A 273 -3.36 14.72 -0.13
CA TRP A 273 -3.48 13.85 -1.31
C TRP A 273 -2.07 13.43 -1.74
N ALA A 274 -1.95 12.21 -2.26
CA ALA A 274 -0.71 11.61 -2.70
C ALA A 274 0.03 12.48 -3.74
N GLY A 275 1.02 13.28 -3.31
CA GLY A 275 1.98 13.94 -4.19
C GLY A 275 2.30 15.43 -3.99
N GLY A 276 1.77 16.12 -2.97
CA GLY A 276 2.16 17.52 -2.68
C GLY A 276 0.97 18.49 -2.55
N TYR A 277 1.17 19.60 -1.84
CA TYR A 277 0.11 20.47 -1.31
C TYR A 277 -0.50 21.43 -2.36
N ILE A 278 -1.83 21.48 -2.44
CA ILE A 278 -2.62 22.58 -3.05
C ILE A 278 -3.66 23.04 -2.00
N TRP A 279 -3.71 24.34 -1.73
CA TRP A 279 -4.79 24.99 -0.99
C TRP A 279 -6.06 25.05 -1.88
N ILE A 280 -7.10 24.27 -1.59
CA ILE A 280 -8.40 24.43 -2.28
C ILE A 280 -9.21 25.50 -1.57
N SER A 281 -9.49 26.57 -2.30
CA SER A 281 -10.26 27.72 -1.85
C SER A 281 -11.72 27.35 -1.55
N SER A 282 -12.11 27.38 -0.27
CA SER A 282 -13.46 27.78 0.10
C SER A 282 -13.54 28.23 1.57
N VAL A 283 -13.38 29.55 1.75
CA VAL A 283 -13.87 30.43 2.85
C VAL A 283 -13.04 30.37 4.15
N THR A 284 -12.33 31.41 4.61
CA THR A 284 -12.61 32.86 4.63
C THR A 284 -12.08 33.66 3.43
N PRO A 285 -12.93 34.40 2.69
CA PRO A 285 -12.53 35.06 1.46
C PRO A 285 -11.64 36.30 1.65
N SER A 286 -11.43 36.82 2.86
CA SER A 286 -10.76 38.12 3.03
C SER A 286 -9.29 38.05 3.42
N VAL A 287 -8.82 36.94 4.02
CA VAL A 287 -7.42 36.79 4.47
C VAL A 287 -6.65 35.84 3.55
N ALA A 288 -7.27 34.72 3.14
CA ALA A 288 -6.67 33.85 2.15
C ALA A 288 -6.65 34.51 0.76
N ALA A 289 -7.71 35.23 0.35
CA ALA A 289 -7.69 35.94 -0.93
C ALA A 289 -6.80 37.19 -0.93
N SER A 290 -6.52 37.78 0.24
CA SER A 290 -5.53 38.86 0.32
C SER A 290 -4.10 38.33 0.30
N PHE A 291 -3.86 37.11 0.80
CA PHE A 291 -2.53 36.52 0.87
C PHE A 291 -2.16 35.65 -0.35
N GLU A 292 -3.13 35.00 -1.00
CA GLU A 292 -2.89 34.12 -2.14
C GLU A 292 -2.18 34.82 -3.30
N PRO A 293 -2.46 36.10 -3.63
CA PRO A 293 -1.72 36.79 -4.66
C PRO A 293 -0.23 36.98 -4.30
N TYR A 294 0.07 37.25 -3.04
CA TYR A 294 1.46 37.32 -2.55
C TYR A 294 2.11 35.93 -2.58
N ALA A 295 1.44 34.89 -2.04
CA ALA A 295 1.96 33.53 -2.02
C ALA A 295 2.26 33.01 -3.43
N SER A 296 1.35 33.24 -4.39
CA SER A 296 1.55 32.90 -5.79
C SER A 296 2.76 33.62 -6.40
N LEU A 297 2.94 34.91 -6.12
CA LEU A 297 4.10 35.68 -6.56
C LEU A 297 5.41 35.09 -6.01
N TRP A 298 5.42 34.70 -4.74
CA TRP A 298 6.58 34.11 -4.08
C TRP A 298 6.94 32.71 -4.60
N ARG A 299 5.95 31.88 -4.91
CA ARG A 299 6.18 30.56 -5.54
C ARG A 299 6.84 30.73 -6.90
N THR A 300 6.33 31.66 -7.73
CA THR A 300 6.93 32.00 -9.02
C THR A 300 8.36 32.52 -8.88
N ALA A 301 8.62 33.38 -7.88
CA ALA A 301 9.97 33.88 -7.57
C ALA A 301 10.95 32.75 -7.25
N ALA A 302 10.54 31.84 -6.38
CA ALA A 302 11.36 30.73 -5.92
C ALA A 302 11.65 29.74 -7.06
N GLU A 303 10.64 29.46 -7.90
CA GLU A 303 10.82 28.56 -9.03
C GLU A 303 11.74 29.16 -10.10
N LEU A 304 11.57 30.45 -10.42
CA LEU A 304 12.48 31.17 -11.30
C LEU A 304 13.91 31.17 -10.73
N GLY A 305 14.07 31.50 -9.46
CA GLY A 305 15.38 31.50 -8.79
C GLY A 305 16.07 30.13 -8.80
N ARG A 306 15.30 29.04 -8.79
CA ARG A 306 15.83 27.68 -8.90
C ARG A 306 16.25 27.32 -10.33
N ARG A 307 15.45 27.66 -11.34
CA ARG A 307 15.69 27.25 -12.74
C ARG A 307 16.61 28.18 -13.52
N LEU A 308 16.65 29.47 -13.17
CA LEU A 308 17.42 30.47 -13.90
C LEU A 308 18.93 30.14 -13.97
N PRO A 309 19.61 29.67 -12.90
CA PRO A 309 21.01 29.28 -12.99
C PRO A 309 21.23 28.12 -13.97
N ASP A 310 20.36 27.10 -13.93
CA ASP A 310 20.44 25.94 -14.83
C ASP A 310 20.25 26.35 -16.30
N TRP A 311 19.34 27.30 -16.57
CA TRP A 311 19.12 27.81 -17.94
C TRP A 311 20.24 28.72 -18.44
N LEU A 312 20.90 29.48 -17.55
CA LEU A 312 22.00 30.38 -17.92
C LEU A 312 23.31 29.62 -18.14
N ASP A 313 23.68 28.76 -17.20
CA ASP A 313 25.02 28.17 -17.12
C ASP A 313 25.03 26.63 -17.30
N GLY A 314 23.87 25.97 -17.36
CA GLY A 314 23.77 24.55 -17.64
C GLY A 314 24.01 24.17 -19.12
N PRO A 315 24.01 22.85 -19.44
CA PRO A 315 24.19 22.35 -20.79
C PRO A 315 23.08 22.84 -21.72
N PHE A 316 23.43 23.64 -22.74
CA PHE A 316 22.42 24.25 -23.60
C PHE A 316 21.65 23.20 -24.42
N ASP A 317 22.27 22.07 -24.72
CA ASP A 317 21.67 20.96 -25.46
C ASP A 317 20.60 20.18 -24.67
N GLU A 318 20.58 20.30 -23.35
CA GLU A 318 19.57 19.69 -22.47
C GLU A 318 18.34 20.60 -22.24
N ILE A 319 18.42 21.88 -22.64
CA ILE A 319 17.31 22.81 -22.46
C ILE A 319 16.13 22.42 -23.35
N ASP A 320 14.99 22.14 -22.71
CA ASP A 320 13.69 22.06 -23.36
C ASP A 320 13.17 23.48 -23.63
N ALA A 321 13.30 23.94 -24.88
CA ALA A 321 12.91 25.28 -25.27
C ALA A 321 11.39 25.50 -25.26
N GLU A 322 10.58 24.46 -25.55
CA GLU A 322 9.13 24.59 -25.54
C GLU A 322 8.61 24.66 -24.10
N GLY A 323 9.10 23.77 -23.23
CA GLY A 323 8.83 23.83 -21.78
C GLY A 323 9.26 25.15 -21.16
N LEU A 324 10.48 25.62 -21.44
CA LEU A 324 10.99 26.91 -20.97
C LEU A 324 10.11 28.08 -21.43
N ALA A 325 9.73 28.13 -22.70
CA ALA A 325 8.89 29.21 -23.22
C ALA A 325 7.51 29.23 -22.54
N ASN A 326 6.90 28.06 -22.33
CA ASN A 326 5.62 27.92 -21.63
C ASN A 326 5.71 28.32 -20.16
N ASP A 327 6.76 27.90 -19.45
CA ASP A 327 7.00 28.23 -18.05
C ASP A 327 7.19 29.74 -17.89
N VAL A 328 8.06 30.36 -18.69
CA VAL A 328 8.33 31.81 -18.65
C VAL A 328 7.08 32.62 -18.98
N ASP A 329 6.30 32.22 -20.00
CA ASP A 329 5.06 32.90 -20.35
C ASP A 329 3.97 32.76 -19.27
N THR A 330 3.87 31.58 -18.64
CA THR A 330 2.96 31.34 -17.52
C THR A 330 3.32 32.20 -16.32
N TRP A 331 4.60 32.24 -15.95
CA TRP A 331 5.12 33.07 -14.87
C TRP A 331 4.96 34.56 -15.15
N TRP A 332 5.18 34.99 -16.40
CA TRP A 332 5.01 36.38 -16.82
C TRP A 332 3.54 36.81 -16.76
N ARG A 333 2.63 36.06 -17.38
CA ARG A 333 1.18 36.34 -17.35
C ARG A 333 0.63 36.29 -15.92
N GLY A 334 1.09 35.32 -15.12
CA GLY A 334 0.79 35.20 -13.70
C GLY A 334 1.23 36.43 -12.93
N SER A 335 2.51 36.78 -13.00
CA SER A 335 3.08 37.96 -12.31
C SER A 335 2.41 39.26 -12.73
N ALA A 336 2.13 39.47 -14.03
CA ALA A 336 1.44 40.67 -14.52
C ALA A 336 0.00 40.79 -14.01
N ARG A 337 -0.70 39.66 -13.84
CA ARG A 337 -2.05 39.63 -13.23
C ARG A 337 -1.97 39.94 -11.73
N LEU A 338 -0.99 39.39 -11.04
CA LEU A 338 -0.77 39.57 -9.60
C LEU A 338 -0.34 41.01 -9.27
N LEU A 339 0.53 41.61 -10.08
CA LEU A 339 0.94 43.01 -9.95
C LEU A 339 -0.23 44.01 -10.09
N LYS A 340 -1.31 43.65 -10.80
CA LYS A 340 -2.54 44.46 -10.86
C LYS A 340 -3.41 44.33 -9.61
N GLN A 341 -3.21 43.28 -8.82
CA GLN A 341 -4.00 42.97 -7.63
C GLN A 341 -3.31 43.39 -6.33
N LEU A 342 -2.00 43.65 -6.37
CA LEU A 342 -1.17 43.97 -5.21
C LEU A 342 -0.78 45.45 -5.21
N GLU A 343 -1.08 46.16 -4.12
CA GLU A 343 -0.54 47.51 -3.86
C GLU A 343 0.79 47.40 -3.11
N GLY A 344 1.92 47.61 -3.79
CA GLY A 344 3.25 47.54 -3.18
C GLY A 344 4.35 47.85 -4.19
N PRO A 345 5.60 48.11 -3.74
CA PRO A 345 6.73 48.30 -4.65
C PRO A 345 6.81 47.07 -5.54
N ALA A 346 6.65 47.28 -6.84
CA ALA A 346 6.63 46.24 -7.85
C ALA A 346 7.81 45.30 -7.61
N LEU A 347 7.49 44.14 -7.06
CA LEU A 347 8.44 43.06 -6.93
C LEU A 347 8.78 42.69 -8.37
N ASP A 348 10.00 43.05 -8.77
CA ASP A 348 10.61 42.83 -10.09
C ASP A 348 10.91 41.33 -10.30
N VAL A 349 9.98 40.47 -9.87
CA VAL A 349 10.13 39.01 -9.82
C VAL A 349 10.13 38.41 -11.21
N ALA A 350 9.34 39.02 -12.10
CA ALA A 350 9.39 38.71 -13.50
C ALA A 350 10.59 39.48 -14.04
N ASN A 351 11.75 38.82 -14.10
CA ASN A 351 12.95 39.33 -14.77
C ASN A 351 12.56 39.60 -16.23
N ALA A 352 11.99 40.78 -16.51
CA ALA A 352 11.45 41.15 -17.82
C ALA A 352 12.53 41.06 -18.90
N ASP A 353 13.79 41.13 -18.46
CA ASP A 353 14.97 40.94 -19.28
C ASP A 353 15.16 39.48 -19.73
N PHE A 354 14.83 38.48 -18.90
CA PHE A 354 14.93 37.07 -19.32
C PHE A 354 13.90 36.70 -20.39
N GLN A 355 12.70 37.27 -20.32
CA GLN A 355 11.66 37.07 -21.35
C GLN A 355 12.16 37.44 -22.74
N LYS A 356 13.00 38.48 -22.86
CA LYS A 356 13.60 38.93 -24.13
C LYS A 356 14.55 37.91 -24.73
N HIS A 357 15.04 36.95 -23.93
CA HIS A 357 15.95 35.90 -24.38
C HIS A 357 15.23 34.62 -24.80
N VAL A 358 13.93 34.46 -24.48
CA VAL A 358 13.16 33.25 -24.87
C VAL A 358 13.16 33.01 -26.38
N PRO A 359 12.90 34.00 -27.26
CA PRO A 359 12.92 33.76 -28.70
C PRO A 359 14.29 33.30 -29.21
N LEU A 360 15.38 33.83 -28.64
CA LEU A 360 16.74 33.41 -28.95
C LEU A 360 16.97 31.94 -28.60
N ILE A 361 16.55 31.53 -27.40
CA ILE A 361 16.71 30.14 -26.92
C ILE A 361 15.94 29.20 -27.84
N THR A 362 14.67 29.51 -28.13
CA THR A 362 13.82 28.71 -29.02
C THR A 362 14.41 28.59 -30.42
N ALA A 363 14.92 29.69 -30.98
CA ALA A 363 15.54 29.68 -32.30
C ALA A 363 16.80 28.80 -32.35
N LEU A 364 17.67 28.87 -31.34
CA LEU A 364 18.93 28.11 -31.25
C LEU A 364 18.74 26.64 -30.84
N ARG A 365 17.62 26.31 -30.19
CA ARG A 365 17.24 24.93 -29.79
C ARG A 365 16.40 24.20 -30.82
N ASN A 366 16.22 24.78 -32.00
CA ASN A 366 15.47 24.15 -33.07
C ASN A 366 16.17 22.84 -33.53
N PRO A 367 15.48 21.68 -33.47
CA PRO A 367 16.03 20.38 -33.86
C PRO A 367 16.35 20.27 -35.35
N GLY A 368 15.84 21.18 -36.19
CA GLY A 368 16.17 21.29 -37.62
C GLY A 368 17.54 21.90 -37.90
N LEU A 369 18.19 22.50 -36.90
CA LEU A 369 19.53 23.07 -37.08
C LEU A 369 20.57 21.99 -37.39
N ARG A 370 21.45 22.29 -38.34
CA ARG A 370 22.53 21.43 -38.86
C ARG A 370 23.75 22.31 -39.09
N GLY A 371 24.91 21.71 -39.38
CA GLY A 371 26.17 22.44 -39.56
C GLY A 371 26.05 23.67 -40.48
N ARG A 372 25.39 23.53 -41.63
CA ARG A 372 25.12 24.64 -42.58
C ARG A 372 24.33 25.82 -41.98
N HIS A 373 23.40 25.54 -41.07
CA HIS A 373 22.61 26.57 -40.39
C HIS A 373 23.46 27.30 -39.36
N TRP A 374 24.28 26.57 -38.60
CA TRP A 374 25.25 27.15 -37.67
C TRP A 374 26.31 28.02 -38.38
N GLU A 375 26.72 27.65 -39.59
CA GLU A 375 27.59 28.46 -40.44
C GLU A 375 26.90 29.77 -40.87
N ARG A 376 25.63 29.72 -41.27
CA ARG A 376 24.84 30.91 -41.60
C ARG A 376 24.64 31.82 -40.39
N ILE A 377 24.33 31.26 -39.22
CA ILE A 377 24.22 31.99 -37.96
C ILE A 377 25.58 32.62 -37.60
N SER A 378 26.67 31.87 -37.70
CA SER A 378 28.02 32.37 -37.42
C SER A 378 28.41 33.52 -38.36
N ALA A 379 28.04 33.44 -39.64
CA ALA A 379 28.28 34.49 -40.62
C ALA A 379 27.46 35.76 -40.32
N ALA A 380 26.19 35.60 -39.91
CA ALA A 380 25.32 36.72 -39.55
C ALA A 380 25.79 37.45 -38.28
N VAL A 381 26.31 36.70 -37.30
CA VAL A 381 26.79 37.25 -36.01
C VAL A 381 28.25 37.71 -36.08
N GLY A 382 29.03 37.25 -37.07
CA GLY A 382 30.46 37.56 -37.20
C GLY A 382 31.36 36.85 -36.18
N SER A 383 30.85 35.80 -35.53
CA SER A 383 31.56 34.99 -34.54
C SER A 383 31.32 33.50 -34.80
N SER A 384 32.33 32.65 -34.58
CA SER A 384 32.16 31.20 -34.76
C SER A 384 31.30 30.63 -33.63
N ILE A 385 30.06 30.25 -33.97
CA ILE A 385 29.08 29.68 -33.05
C ILE A 385 28.77 28.26 -33.53
N LYS A 386 28.97 27.29 -32.64
CA LYS A 386 28.55 25.90 -32.83
C LYS A 386 27.81 25.46 -31.58
N GLY A 387 26.75 24.66 -31.74
CA GLY A 387 26.10 23.97 -30.62
C GLY A 387 26.97 22.82 -30.12
N ASP A 388 28.13 23.13 -29.56
CA ASP A 388 29.01 22.17 -28.90
C ASP A 388 28.63 22.01 -27.42
N ALA A 389 29.15 20.96 -26.77
CA ALA A 389 28.86 20.65 -25.36
C ALA A 389 29.35 21.74 -24.36
N GLY A 390 30.04 22.78 -24.85
CA GLY A 390 30.49 23.93 -24.06
C GLY A 390 29.72 25.23 -24.38
N PHE A 391 28.62 25.13 -25.12
CA PHE A 391 27.72 26.25 -25.38
C PHE A 391 26.70 26.38 -24.24
N SER A 392 26.55 27.58 -23.70
CA SER A 392 25.56 27.93 -22.66
C SER A 392 24.83 29.21 -23.06
N LEU A 393 23.66 29.47 -22.46
CA LEU A 393 22.94 30.73 -22.71
C LEU A 393 23.76 31.93 -22.25
N SER A 394 24.45 31.84 -21.12
CA SER A 394 25.38 32.87 -20.62
C SER A 394 26.44 33.22 -21.68
N ARG A 395 27.01 32.22 -22.36
CA ARG A 395 27.93 32.43 -23.49
C ARG A 395 27.26 33.10 -24.68
N ALA A 396 26.03 32.71 -25.02
CA ALA A 396 25.24 33.37 -26.08
C ALA A 396 24.99 34.86 -25.77
N LEU A 397 24.69 35.19 -24.50
CA LEU A 397 24.50 36.58 -24.06
C LEU A 397 25.81 37.37 -24.12
N GLN A 398 26.93 36.80 -23.68
CA GLN A 398 28.26 37.44 -23.75
C GLN A 398 28.72 37.72 -25.18
N LEU A 399 28.36 36.85 -26.13
CA LEU A 399 28.63 37.01 -27.55
C LEU A 399 27.68 38.01 -28.24
N GLY A 400 26.73 38.60 -27.52
CA GLY A 400 25.83 39.62 -28.05
C GLY A 400 24.76 39.07 -29.00
N LEU A 401 24.48 37.76 -28.97
CA LEU A 401 23.45 37.13 -29.81
C LEU A 401 22.04 37.74 -29.66
N PRO A 402 21.63 38.30 -28.49
CA PRO A 402 20.34 39.00 -28.38
C PRO A 402 20.13 40.14 -29.40
N SER A 403 21.20 40.78 -29.89
CA SER A 403 21.11 41.83 -30.92
C SER A 403 20.85 41.27 -32.33
N PHE A 404 21.02 39.97 -32.53
CA PHE A 404 20.87 39.28 -33.81
C PHE A 404 19.69 38.30 -33.86
N VAL A 405 18.78 38.35 -32.87
CA VAL A 405 17.64 37.41 -32.73
C VAL A 405 16.87 37.25 -34.04
N GLY A 406 16.48 38.34 -34.70
CA GLY A 406 15.71 38.26 -35.94
C GLY A 406 16.42 37.50 -37.07
N ALA A 407 17.73 37.65 -37.20
CA ALA A 407 18.51 36.90 -38.20
C ALA A 407 18.64 35.41 -37.82
N ILE A 408 18.77 35.12 -36.53
CA ILE A 408 18.84 33.74 -36.02
C ILE A 408 17.48 33.05 -36.18
N GLU A 409 16.38 33.75 -35.93
CA GLU A 409 15.01 33.28 -36.16
C GLU A 409 14.76 32.97 -37.63
N GLU A 410 15.21 33.83 -38.55
CA GLU A 410 15.07 33.58 -39.99
C GLU A 410 15.79 32.30 -40.42
N VAL A 411 17.04 32.10 -39.95
CA VAL A 411 17.79 30.86 -40.23
C VAL A 411 17.14 29.65 -39.56
N SER A 412 16.60 29.82 -38.35
CA SER A 412 15.90 28.76 -37.62
C SER A 412 14.59 28.38 -38.32
N GLU A 413 13.80 29.34 -38.79
CA GLU A 413 12.58 29.07 -39.56
C GLU A 413 12.90 28.33 -40.86
N TYR A 414 13.95 28.75 -41.57
CA TYR A 414 14.44 28.04 -42.75
C TYR A 414 14.81 26.59 -42.42
N ALA A 415 15.52 26.37 -41.31
CA ALA A 415 15.88 25.04 -40.82
C ALA A 415 14.67 24.17 -40.44
N SER A 416 13.61 24.76 -39.88
CA SER A 416 12.35 24.07 -39.60
C SER A 416 11.67 23.57 -40.86
N LYS A 417 11.65 24.39 -41.94
CA LYS A 417 11.06 23.99 -43.22
C LYS A 417 11.87 22.87 -43.88
N GLU A 418 13.20 22.95 -43.82
CA GLU A 418 14.08 21.88 -44.26
C GLU A 418 13.85 20.57 -43.48
N PHE A 419 13.75 20.66 -42.15
CA PHE A 419 13.52 19.50 -41.28
C PHE A 419 12.16 18.84 -41.54
N ALA A 420 11.10 19.63 -41.78
CA ALA A 420 9.80 19.10 -42.16
C ALA A 420 9.84 18.35 -43.49
N LEU A 421 10.59 18.87 -44.47
CA LEU A 421 10.81 18.22 -45.77
C LEU A 421 11.59 16.91 -45.61
N GLU A 422 12.66 16.92 -44.80
CA GLU A 422 13.45 15.73 -44.45
C GLU A 422 12.58 14.65 -43.80
N ARG A 423 11.81 14.99 -42.76
CA ARG A 423 10.91 14.07 -42.06
C ARG A 423 9.83 13.49 -42.97
N THR A 424 9.29 14.30 -43.89
CA THR A 424 8.32 13.83 -44.88
C THR A 424 8.95 12.79 -45.80
N LEU A 425 10.17 13.05 -46.30
CA LEU A 425 10.90 12.10 -47.14
C LEU A 425 11.22 10.79 -46.40
N ASP A 426 11.72 10.91 -45.16
CA ASP A 426 12.04 9.77 -44.30
C ASP A 426 10.81 8.90 -44.07
N LYS A 427 9.66 9.52 -43.75
CA LYS A 427 8.39 8.82 -43.55
C LYS A 427 7.95 8.10 -44.83
N MET A 428 7.98 8.78 -45.98
CA MET A 428 7.63 8.17 -47.26
C MET A 428 8.49 6.94 -47.53
N GLN A 429 9.81 7.03 -47.34
CA GLN A 429 10.72 5.90 -47.54
C GLN A 429 10.47 4.75 -46.57
N ALA A 430 10.15 5.06 -45.30
CA ALA A 430 9.82 4.04 -44.29
C ALA A 430 8.52 3.30 -44.59
N GLU A 431 7.51 3.98 -45.14
CA GLU A 431 6.23 3.35 -45.52
C GLU A 431 6.43 2.20 -46.53
N TRP A 432 7.46 2.26 -47.36
CA TRP A 432 7.79 1.21 -48.34
C TRP A 432 8.52 -0.01 -47.78
N ALA A 433 9.08 0.06 -46.57
CA ALA A 433 9.88 -1.03 -46.00
C ALA A 433 9.04 -2.30 -45.73
N GLY A 434 7.73 -2.18 -45.61
CA GLY A 434 6.80 -3.29 -45.36
C GLY A 434 5.83 -3.61 -46.50
N VAL A 435 5.93 -2.91 -47.64
CA VAL A 435 5.01 -3.13 -48.76
C VAL A 435 5.37 -4.43 -49.47
N ALA A 436 4.41 -5.36 -49.56
CA ALA A 436 4.55 -6.63 -50.23
C ALA A 436 3.46 -6.81 -51.29
N LEU A 437 3.86 -7.20 -52.50
CA LEU A 437 2.93 -7.52 -53.57
C LEU A 437 2.32 -8.91 -53.33
N GLY A 438 0.99 -8.95 -53.17
CA GLY A 438 0.25 -10.20 -53.04
C GLY A 438 0.19 -10.96 -54.36
N ALA A 439 0.58 -12.23 -54.37
CA ALA A 439 0.44 -13.12 -55.52
C ALA A 439 -0.50 -14.28 -55.20
N ALA A 440 -1.40 -14.60 -56.13
CA ALA A 440 -2.34 -15.71 -56.02
C ALA A 440 -2.19 -16.68 -57.21
N PRO A 441 -2.35 -18.00 -57.03
CA PRO A 441 -2.32 -18.95 -58.12
C PRO A 441 -3.32 -18.61 -59.24
N TRP A 442 -2.89 -18.74 -60.49
CA TRP A 442 -3.73 -18.54 -61.66
C TRP A 442 -4.22 -19.87 -62.23
N ARG A 443 -5.48 -20.21 -61.93
CA ARG A 443 -6.15 -21.43 -62.43
C ARG A 443 -5.25 -22.67 -62.20
N ALA A 444 -5.26 -23.62 -63.13
CA ALA A 444 -4.42 -24.83 -63.09
C ALA A 444 -3.11 -24.69 -63.90
N THR A 445 -2.64 -23.47 -64.16
CA THR A 445 -1.48 -23.23 -65.03
C THR A 445 -0.13 -23.42 -64.33
N GLY A 446 -0.13 -23.53 -62.99
CA GLY A 446 1.09 -23.61 -62.18
C GLY A 446 1.79 -22.26 -61.96
N THR A 447 1.24 -21.14 -62.46
CA THR A 447 1.79 -19.79 -62.29
C THR A 447 0.94 -18.95 -61.34
N SER A 448 1.46 -17.80 -60.89
CA SER A 448 0.77 -16.87 -59.98
C SER A 448 0.59 -15.49 -60.63
N VAL A 449 -0.52 -14.83 -60.30
CA VAL A 449 -0.84 -13.45 -60.73
C VAL A 449 -0.87 -12.50 -59.53
N LEU A 450 -0.68 -11.21 -59.78
CA LEU A 450 -0.74 -10.20 -58.71
C LEU A 450 -2.21 -9.96 -58.35
N ARG A 451 -2.50 -9.75 -57.06
CA ARG A 451 -3.84 -9.42 -56.57
C ARG A 451 -3.76 -8.42 -55.42
N GLY A 452 -4.83 -7.64 -55.25
CA GLY A 452 -4.95 -6.67 -54.17
C GLY A 452 -3.92 -5.54 -54.28
N THR A 453 -3.68 -5.05 -55.51
CA THR A 453 -2.70 -3.99 -55.78
C THR A 453 -3.27 -2.59 -55.61
N ASP A 454 -4.57 -2.43 -55.39
CA ASP A 454 -5.26 -1.13 -55.35
C ASP A 454 -4.63 -0.18 -54.31
N ASP A 455 -4.39 -0.67 -53.09
CA ASP A 455 -3.77 0.12 -52.01
C ASP A 455 -2.32 0.55 -52.34
N ILE A 456 -1.59 -0.30 -53.09
CA ILE A 456 -0.20 -0.04 -53.50
C ILE A 456 -0.17 0.99 -54.63
N GLN A 457 -1.11 0.91 -55.59
CA GLN A 457 -1.25 1.91 -56.65
C GLN A 457 -1.64 3.27 -56.08
N GLN A 458 -2.61 3.30 -55.15
CA GLN A 458 -2.97 4.54 -54.47
C GLN A 458 -1.79 5.15 -53.69
N LEU A 459 -1.01 4.32 -52.98
CA LEU A 459 0.18 4.79 -52.27
C LEU A 459 1.24 5.37 -53.24
N LEU A 460 1.44 4.73 -54.41
CA LEU A 460 2.34 5.25 -55.45
C LEU A 460 1.88 6.62 -55.95
N ASP A 461 0.63 6.74 -56.38
CA ASP A 461 0.06 7.99 -56.90
C ASP A 461 0.21 9.14 -55.89
N ASP A 462 -0.20 8.89 -54.64
CA ASP A 462 -0.11 9.88 -53.56
C ASP A 462 1.33 10.31 -53.30
N GLN A 463 2.26 9.35 -53.25
CA GLN A 463 3.66 9.65 -52.97
C GLN A 463 4.37 10.31 -54.16
N VAL A 464 4.01 9.99 -55.41
CA VAL A 464 4.53 10.67 -56.61
C VAL A 464 4.14 12.16 -56.58
N VAL A 465 2.86 12.46 -56.34
CA VAL A 465 2.37 13.86 -56.22
C VAL A 465 3.06 14.58 -55.06
N LYS A 466 3.26 13.92 -53.91
CA LYS A 466 4.00 14.49 -52.78
C LYS A 466 5.45 14.78 -53.13
N THR A 467 6.17 13.88 -53.83
CA THR A 467 7.55 14.15 -54.26
C THR A 467 7.64 15.33 -55.23
N GLN A 468 6.68 15.46 -56.17
CA GLN A 468 6.62 16.62 -57.07
C GLN A 468 6.42 17.93 -56.29
N SER A 469 5.55 17.90 -55.28
CA SER A 469 5.34 19.04 -54.37
C SER A 469 6.61 19.39 -53.59
N MET A 470 7.36 18.38 -53.13
CA MET A 470 8.65 18.59 -52.45
C MET A 470 9.69 19.21 -53.39
N ARG A 471 9.70 18.83 -54.68
CA ARG A 471 10.58 19.42 -55.70
C ARG A 471 10.31 20.89 -55.97
N ALA A 472 9.06 21.32 -55.85
CA ALA A 472 8.70 22.71 -55.96
C ALA A 472 9.04 23.54 -54.69
N SER A 473 9.48 22.89 -53.61
CA SER A 473 9.81 23.58 -52.36
C SER A 473 11.10 24.40 -52.49
N PRO A 474 11.11 25.68 -52.05
CA PRO A 474 12.33 26.49 -52.02
C PRO A 474 13.36 25.99 -50.99
N TYR A 475 12.97 25.05 -50.12
CA TYR A 475 13.81 24.46 -49.07
C TYR A 475 14.39 23.10 -49.48
N ILE A 476 14.28 22.71 -50.75
CA ILE A 476 14.71 21.38 -51.21
C ILE A 476 16.24 21.22 -51.29
N GLY A 477 17.01 22.31 -51.42
CA GLY A 477 18.42 22.29 -51.82
C GLY A 477 19.27 21.13 -51.27
N PRO A 478 19.37 20.91 -49.95
CA PRO A 478 20.17 19.82 -49.38
C PRO A 478 19.66 18.41 -49.68
N PHE A 479 18.39 18.27 -50.04
CA PHE A 479 17.67 17.01 -50.25
C PHE A 479 17.32 16.77 -51.73
N GLU A 480 17.66 17.69 -52.63
CA GLU A 480 17.22 17.67 -54.03
C GLU A 480 17.57 16.35 -54.74
N GLU A 481 18.82 15.92 -54.63
CA GLU A 481 19.27 14.66 -55.23
C GLU A 481 18.56 13.44 -54.61
N ARG A 482 18.31 13.48 -53.29
CA ARG A 482 17.60 12.39 -52.58
C ARG A 482 16.14 12.31 -53.00
N VAL A 483 15.46 13.45 -53.16
CA VAL A 483 14.07 13.53 -53.60
C VAL A 483 13.95 13.11 -55.07
N LYS A 484 14.85 13.55 -55.96
CA LYS A 484 14.88 13.13 -57.37
C LYS A 484 15.09 11.63 -57.50
N ALA A 485 16.04 11.06 -56.76
CA ALA A 485 16.28 9.62 -56.77
C ALA A 485 15.06 8.84 -56.27
N TRP A 486 14.38 9.36 -55.25
CA TRP A 486 13.17 8.75 -54.71
C TRP A 486 12.00 8.81 -55.71
N GLU A 487 11.75 9.96 -56.32
CA GLU A 487 10.73 10.14 -57.36
C GLU A 487 10.97 9.20 -58.54
N ALA A 488 12.21 9.14 -59.06
CA ALA A 488 12.56 8.24 -60.15
C ALA A 488 12.28 6.77 -59.81
N LYS A 489 12.51 6.38 -58.55
CA LYS A 489 12.21 5.02 -58.07
C LYS A 489 10.70 4.76 -58.01
N LEU A 490 9.91 5.73 -57.53
CA LEU A 490 8.45 5.61 -57.48
C LEU A 490 7.85 5.51 -58.89
N VAL A 491 8.26 6.39 -59.81
CA VAL A 491 7.79 6.39 -61.21
C VAL A 491 8.15 5.07 -61.91
N LEU A 492 9.39 4.60 -61.78
CA LEU A 492 9.80 3.31 -62.34
C LEU A 492 8.97 2.14 -61.78
N THR A 493 8.65 2.20 -60.48
CA THR A 493 7.83 1.17 -59.81
C THR A 493 6.40 1.21 -60.35
N GLN A 494 5.83 2.39 -60.54
CA GLN A 494 4.52 2.60 -61.15
C GLN A 494 4.47 2.07 -62.58
N ASP A 495 5.39 2.49 -63.44
CA ASP A 495 5.46 2.04 -64.84
C ASP A 495 5.59 0.51 -64.94
N THR A 496 6.40 -0.09 -64.07
CA THR A 496 6.60 -1.55 -64.02
C THR A 496 5.34 -2.27 -63.57
N LEU A 497 4.66 -1.77 -62.54
CA LEU A 497 3.43 -2.36 -62.01
C LEU A 497 2.29 -2.27 -63.04
N ASP A 498 2.13 -1.12 -63.69
CA ASP A 498 1.09 -0.91 -64.71
C ASP A 498 1.32 -1.79 -65.93
N ALA A 499 2.57 -1.89 -66.43
CA ALA A 499 2.92 -2.81 -67.51
C ALA A 499 2.63 -4.27 -67.13
N TRP A 500 2.95 -4.66 -65.90
CA TRP A 500 2.68 -6.02 -65.41
C TRP A 500 1.17 -6.31 -65.36
N LEU A 501 0.37 -5.40 -64.80
CA LEU A 501 -1.08 -5.54 -64.70
C LEU A 501 -1.74 -5.55 -66.09
N GLN A 502 -1.24 -4.74 -67.03
CA GLN A 502 -1.71 -4.75 -68.42
C GLN A 502 -1.43 -6.10 -69.09
N CYS A 503 -0.23 -6.68 -68.91
CA CYS A 503 0.08 -8.01 -69.41
C CYS A 503 -0.83 -9.08 -68.80
N GLN A 504 -1.14 -8.99 -67.51
CA GLN A 504 -2.06 -9.91 -66.82
C GLN A 504 -3.50 -9.80 -67.32
N GLN A 505 -3.96 -8.59 -67.67
CA GLN A 505 -5.29 -8.36 -68.24
C GLN A 505 -5.40 -8.90 -69.67
N VAL A 506 -4.38 -8.68 -70.51
CA VAL A 506 -4.38 -9.12 -71.91
C VAL A 506 -4.18 -10.63 -72.05
N GLY A 507 -3.39 -11.27 -71.17
CA GLY A 507 -3.18 -12.72 -71.15
C GLY A 507 -4.26 -13.54 -70.43
N GLY A 508 -5.25 -12.89 -69.82
CA GLY A 508 -6.36 -13.51 -69.11
C GLY A 508 -7.65 -13.66 -69.93
N GLY A 509 -7.68 -13.12 -71.16
CA GLY A 509 -8.79 -13.20 -72.12
C GLY A 509 -8.78 -14.46 -72.99
#